data_AF-A0A529LFM3-F1
#
_entry.id   AF-A0A529LFM3-F1
#
_cell.length_a   1.000
_cell.length_b   1.000
_cell.length_c   1.000
_cell.angle_alpha   90.00
_cell.angle_beta   90.00
_cell.angle_gamma   90.00
#
_symmetry.space_group_name_H-M   'P 1'
#
loop_
_entity.id
_entity.type
_entity.pdbx_description
1 polymer ?
#
loop_
_entity_poly.entity_id
_entity_poly.type
_entity_poly.pdbx_seq_one_letter_code
_entity_poly.pdbx_strand_id
1 'polypeptide(L)' 'MIELPFARAEYQRRLGKIRAEMARRGIELLIVNDVANQHYITGYDGWSFYTPQVVLVPIEDIEPVWIGRA' A
#
# COMPACT_ATOMS: atom_id res chain seq x y z
N MET A 1 7.26 19.32 -1.80
CA MET A 1 6.58 18.14 -1.22
C MET A 1 5.47 17.79 -2.20
N ILE A 2 5.38 16.54 -2.67
CA ILE A 2 4.34 16.16 -3.64
C ILE A 2 2.99 16.23 -2.92
N GLU A 3 2.00 16.84 -3.56
CA GLU A 3 0.63 16.93 -3.04
C GLU A 3 -0.04 15.56 -3.13
N LEU A 4 -0.64 15.10 -2.03
CA LEU A 4 -1.35 13.83 -2.01
C LEU A 4 -2.72 14.00 -2.69
N PRO A 5 -3.15 13.06 -3.55
CA PRO A 5 -4.48 13.09 -4.16
C PRO A 5 -5.64 13.05 -3.16
N PHE A 6 -5.38 12.54 -1.95
CA PHE A 6 -6.35 12.47 -0.86
C PHE A 6 -5.72 12.89 0.47
N ALA A 7 -6.56 13.30 1.43
CA ALA A 7 -6.11 13.59 2.78
C ALA A 7 -5.50 12.34 3.45
N ARG A 8 -4.52 12.51 4.35
CA ARG A 8 -3.90 11.38 5.08
C ARG A 8 -4.90 10.47 5.79
N ALA A 9 -5.98 11.05 6.34
CA ALA A 9 -7.06 10.29 6.99
C ALA A 9 -7.77 9.31 6.04
N GLU A 10 -7.81 9.59 4.73
CA GLU A 10 -8.31 8.68 3.71
C GLU A 10 -7.47 7.41 3.65
N TYR A 11 -6.15 7.54 3.53
CA TYR A 11 -5.22 6.42 3.45
C TYR A 11 -5.25 5.57 4.72
N GLN A 12 -5.29 6.20 5.89
CA GLN A 12 -5.44 5.48 7.17
C GLN A 12 -6.73 4.65 7.21
N ARG A 13 -7.85 5.20 6.72
CA ARG A 13 -9.11 4.46 6.62
C ARG A 13 -9.02 3.28 5.64
N ARG A 14 -8.33 3.43 4.51
CA ARG A 14 -8.10 2.35 3.53
C ARG A 14 -7.28 1.22 4.14
N LEU A 15 -6.17 1.57 4.82
CA LEU A 15 -5.32 0.62 5.53
C LEU A 15 -6.08 -0.13 6.62
N GLY A 16 -6.90 0.57 7.42
CA GLY A 16 -7.74 -0.07 8.44
C GLY A 16 -8.66 -1.15 7.87
N LYS A 17 -9.28 -0.90 6.70
CA LYS A 17 -10.11 -1.90 6.00
C LYS A 17 -9.31 -3.10 5.50
N ILE A 18 -8.13 -2.84 4.93
CA ILE A 18 -7.23 -3.89 4.44
C ILE A 18 -6.77 -4.78 5.60
N ARG A 19 -6.32 -4.18 6.70
CA ARG A 19 -5.87 -4.88 7.92
C ARG A 19 -7.00 -5.70 8.56
N ALA A 20 -8.22 -5.17 8.60
CA ALA A 20 -9.37 -5.92 9.10
C ALA A 20 -9.62 -7.19 8.26
N GLU A 21 -9.49 -7.10 6.93
CA GLU A 21 -9.65 -8.25 6.05
C GLU A 21 -8.46 -9.22 6.14
N MET A 22 -7.23 -8.70 6.30
CA MET A 22 -6.04 -9.52 6.57
C MET A 22 -6.21 -10.32 7.87
N ALA A 23 -6.67 -9.70 8.96
CA ALA A 23 -6.95 -10.35 10.22
C ALA A 23 -8.00 -11.46 10.08
N ARG A 24 -9.09 -11.18 9.33
CA ARG A 24 -10.15 -12.17 9.05
C ARG A 24 -9.64 -13.40 8.29
N ARG A 25 -8.61 -13.24 7.47
CA ARG A 25 -7.99 -14.31 6.66
C ARG A 25 -6.75 -14.94 7.30
N GLY A 26 -6.29 -14.44 8.46
CA GLY A 26 -5.04 -14.88 9.07
C GLY A 26 -3.79 -14.53 8.24
N ILE A 27 -3.79 -13.37 7.56
CA ILE A 27 -2.67 -12.89 6.76
C ILE A 27 -1.83 -11.92 7.61
N GLU A 28 -0.57 -12.27 7.90
CA GLU A 28 0.34 -11.41 8.68
C GLU A 28 1.07 -10.36 7.83
N LEU A 29 1.29 -10.66 6.54
CA LEU A 29 1.93 -9.74 5.59
C LEU A 29 1.26 -9.86 4.22
N LEU A 30 0.80 -8.72 3.69
CA LEU A 30 0.27 -8.62 2.33
C LEU A 30 1.31 -8.01 1.40
N ILE A 31 1.64 -8.73 0.33
CA ILE A 31 2.52 -8.25 -0.74
C ILE A 31 1.64 -7.79 -1.92
N VAL A 32 1.65 -6.49 -2.20
CA VAL A 32 0.79 -5.87 -3.22
C VAL A 32 1.61 -5.59 -4.49
N ASN A 33 1.42 -6.41 -5.51
CA ASN A 33 2.10 -6.27 -6.80
C ASN A 33 1.32 -5.45 -7.84
N ASP A 34 -0.01 -5.40 -7.72
CA ASP A 34 -0.86 -4.64 -8.64
C ASP A 34 -0.66 -3.13 -8.45
N VAL A 35 -0.37 -2.41 -9.54
CA VAL A 35 0.03 -1.01 -9.50
C VAL A 35 -1.12 -0.06 -9.11
N ALA A 36 -2.36 -0.41 -9.46
CA ALA A 36 -3.52 0.36 -9.03
C ALA A 36 -3.72 0.24 -7.51
N ASN A 37 -3.51 -0.96 -6.94
CA ASN A 37 -3.54 -1.18 -5.50
C ASN A 37 -2.37 -0.49 -4.79
N GLN A 38 -1.16 -0.47 -5.37
CA GLN A 38 -0.04 0.30 -4.83
C GLN A 38 -0.41 1.78 -4.72
N HIS A 39 -0.94 2.39 -5.79
CA HIS A 39 -1.43 3.77 -5.78
C HIS A 39 -2.56 4.00 -4.76
N TYR A 40 -3.54 3.10 -4.72
CA TYR A 40 -4.67 3.18 -3.78
C TYR A 40 -4.22 3.24 -2.32
N ILE A 41 -3.18 2.47 -1.98
CA ILE A 41 -2.68 2.32 -0.60
C ILE A 41 -1.72 3.45 -0.21
N THR A 42 -0.82 3.87 -1.10
CA THR A 42 0.30 4.76 -0.74
C THR A 42 0.27 6.11 -1.44
N GLY A 43 -0.57 6.29 -2.46
CA GLY A 43 -0.51 7.43 -3.37
C GLY A 43 0.69 7.38 -4.33
N TYR A 44 1.47 6.29 -4.35
CA TYR A 44 2.56 6.09 -5.31
C TYR A 44 2.02 6.21 -6.74
N ASP A 45 2.64 7.06 -7.54
CA ASP A 45 2.30 7.24 -8.94
C ASP A 45 3.58 7.31 -9.78
N GLY A 46 3.53 6.71 -10.95
CA GLY A 46 4.69 6.58 -11.82
C GLY A 46 4.54 5.48 -12.85
N TRP A 47 5.01 5.78 -14.06
CA TRP A 47 5.17 4.76 -15.10
C TRP A 47 6.44 3.96 -14.82
N SER A 48 6.35 2.99 -13.91
CA SER A 48 7.49 2.20 -13.42
C SER A 48 7.22 0.68 -13.39
N PHE A 49 5.98 0.29 -13.67
CA PHE A 49 5.47 -1.08 -13.61
C PHE A 49 6.15 -2.07 -14.58
N TYR A 50 7.02 -1.58 -15.46
CA TYR A 50 7.88 -2.40 -16.31
C TYR A 50 9.06 -3.04 -15.54
N THR A 51 9.26 -2.70 -14.27
CA THR A 51 10.21 -3.37 -13.36
C THR A 51 9.50 -3.96 -12.14
N PRO A 52 10.05 -5.02 -11.51
CA PRO A 52 9.48 -5.58 -10.29
C PRO A 52 9.37 -4.51 -9.19
N GLN A 53 8.16 -4.36 -8.65
CA GLN A 53 7.87 -3.47 -7.54
C GLN A 53 6.69 -4.00 -6.73
N VAL A 54 6.72 -3.76 -5.42
CA VAL A 54 5.67 -4.19 -4.48
C VAL A 54 5.48 -3.16 -3.39
N VAL A 55 4.29 -3.15 -2.79
CA VAL A 55 4.05 -2.53 -1.49
C VAL A 55 3.85 -3.64 -0.47
N LEU A 56 4.60 -3.58 0.63
CA LEU A 56 4.45 -4.45 1.79
C LEU A 56 3.49 -3.79 2.78
N VAL A 57 2.40 -4.49 3.11
CA VAL A 57 1.47 -4.09 4.16
C VAL A 57 1.55 -5.14 5.28
N PRO A 58 2.25 -4.87 6.39
CA PRO A 58 2.27 -5.76 7.58
C PRO A 58 0.89 -5.81 8.23
N ILE A 59 0.62 -6.66 9.23
CA ILE A 59 -0.67 -6.67 9.97
C ILE A 59 -0.70 -5.60 11.07
N GLU A 60 0.46 -5.27 11.63
CA GLU A 60 0.68 -4.24 12.64
C GLU A 60 0.47 -2.84 12.08
N ASP A 61 -0.10 -1.94 12.89
CA ASP A 61 -0.41 -0.56 12.51
C ASP A 61 0.84 0.31 12.35
N ILE A 62 1.60 0.03 11.29
CA ILE A 62 2.78 0.74 10.84
C ILE A 62 2.63 1.08 9.35
N GLU A 63 3.43 2.04 8.88
CA GLU A 63 3.36 2.51 7.49
C GLU A 63 3.74 1.40 6.49
N PRO A 64 3.04 1.31 5.33
CA PRO A 64 3.44 0.41 4.26
C PRO A 64 4.82 0.75 3.69
N VAL A 65 5.53 -0.26 3.20
CA VAL A 65 6.86 -0.09 2.59
C VAL A 65 6.78 -0.35 1.10
N TRP A 66 7.16 0.64 0.29
CA TRP A 66 7.34 0.45 -1.16
C TRP A 66 8.75 -0.08 -1.45
N ILE A 67 8.82 -1.12 -2.27
CA ILE A 67 10.07 -1.69 -2.77
C ILE A 67 9.99 -1.69 -4.29
N GLY A 68 11.00 -1.15 -4.96
CA GLY A 68 11.10 -1.17 -6.41
C GLY A 68 12.54 -0.99 -6.88
N ARG A 69 12.71 -0.55 -8.12
CA ARG A 69 14.01 -0.42 -8.76
C ARG A 69 14.98 0.48 -7.97
N ALA A 70 16.25 0.03 -7.88
CA ALA A 70 17.38 0.79 -7.34
C ALA A 70 17.88 1.90 -8.30
#